data_AF-A0A0L0LFT4-F1
#
_entry.id   AF-A0A0L0LFT4-F1
#
_cell.length_a   1.000
_cell.length_b   1.000
_cell.length_c   1.000
_cell.angle_alpha   90.00
_cell.angle_beta   90.00
_cell.angle_gamma   90.00
#
_symmetry.space_group_name_H-M   'P 1'
#
loop_
_entity.id
_entity.type
_entity.pdbx_description
1 polymer ?
#
loop_
_entity_poly.entity_id
_entity_poly.type
_entity_poly.pdbx_seq_one_letter_code
_entity_poly.pdbx_strand_id
1 'polypeptide(L)'
;MKEIQEDINKFKEFESKEVNAAIKELEGITTESNRKHLQRLVYVNLVNRFDALVDNLLLKFSILDGLFKVKVLQETKGEEVFLKDIYEILLSENPKNAVQQRVENVARGKFLSQRHSLKLRTLLFFCFSWPETDLDRPRVFTNNGSIFVDNKRLKPYQIPDTVIGYADWLYARRNALVHGDGKKLASKDLGFMQQKFGAKPASTISLKISSIKSAVRFYNDLCEALSVPQDLVRGALE
;
A
#
# COMPACT_ATOMS: atom_id res chain seq x y z
N MET A 1 -17.65 3.40 5.99
CA MET A 1 -17.50 2.01 5.50
C MET A 1 -17.88 1.85 4.03
N LYS A 2 -19.07 2.28 3.57
CA LYS A 2 -19.47 2.17 2.16
C LYS A 2 -18.46 2.81 1.18
N GLU A 3 -18.06 4.05 1.43
CA GLU A 3 -17.08 4.77 0.59
C GLU A 3 -15.67 4.16 0.59
N ILE A 4 -15.28 3.44 1.65
CA ILE A 4 -14.01 2.70 1.71
C ILE A 4 -14.08 1.50 0.79
N GLN A 5 -15.18 0.74 0.86
CA GLN A 5 -15.40 -0.41 -0.01
C GLN A 5 -15.49 0.00 -1.48
N GLU A 6 -16.08 1.15 -1.79
CA GLU A 6 -16.13 1.69 -3.14
C GLU A 6 -14.73 1.95 -3.72
N ASP A 7 -13.79 2.50 -2.94
CA ASP A 7 -12.42 2.73 -3.41
C ASP A 7 -11.65 1.42 -3.63
N ILE A 8 -11.83 0.44 -2.73
CA ILE A 8 -11.26 -0.90 -2.88
C ILE A 8 -11.83 -1.56 -4.15
N ASN A 9 -13.14 -1.47 -4.36
CA ASN A 9 -13.80 -2.05 -5.54
C ASN A 9 -13.35 -1.38 -6.84
N LYS A 10 -13.16 -0.06 -6.85
CA LYS A 10 -12.59 0.66 -8.02
C LYS A 10 -11.19 0.17 -8.36
N PHE A 11 -10.35 -0.08 -7.35
CA PHE A 11 -9.02 -0.64 -7.57
C PHE A 11 -9.10 -2.08 -8.12
N LYS A 12 -9.95 -2.95 -7.55
CA LYS A 12 -10.19 -4.31 -8.07
C LYS A 12 -10.71 -4.30 -9.51
N GLU A 13 -11.61 -3.37 -9.83
CA GLU A 13 -12.13 -3.19 -11.18
C GLU A 13 -11.02 -2.79 -12.16
N PHE A 14 -10.18 -1.82 -11.78
CA PHE A 14 -8.98 -1.44 -12.53
C PHE A 14 -8.05 -2.63 -12.81
N GLU A 15 -7.74 -3.45 -11.80
CA GLU A 15 -6.90 -4.64 -11.99
C GLU A 15 -7.54 -5.63 -12.98
N SER A 16 -8.84 -5.88 -12.83
CA SER A 16 -9.57 -6.83 -13.65
C SER A 16 -9.72 -6.41 -15.11
N LYS A 17 -10.00 -5.13 -15.37
CA LYS A 17 -10.33 -4.60 -16.69
C LYS A 17 -9.11 -4.07 -17.44
N GLU A 18 -8.27 -3.29 -16.76
CA GLU A 18 -7.13 -2.63 -17.41
C GLU A 18 -5.86 -3.48 -17.32
N VAL A 19 -5.48 -3.93 -16.11
CA VAL A 19 -4.18 -4.59 -15.92
C VAL A 19 -4.16 -6.00 -16.52
N ASN A 20 -5.21 -6.79 -16.30
CA ASN A 20 -5.29 -8.14 -16.87
C ASN A 20 -5.42 -8.13 -18.39
N ALA A 21 -6.11 -7.13 -18.98
CA ALA A 21 -6.13 -6.94 -20.42
C ALA A 21 -4.72 -6.59 -20.95
N ALA A 22 -4.04 -5.64 -20.31
CA ALA A 22 -2.68 -5.26 -20.67
C ALA A 22 -1.68 -6.43 -20.56
N ILE A 23 -1.83 -7.31 -19.57
CA ILE A 23 -1.02 -8.53 -19.46
C ILE A 23 -1.20 -9.44 -20.68
N LYS A 24 -2.43 -9.65 -21.14
CA LYS A 24 -2.71 -10.47 -22.33
C LYS A 24 -2.12 -9.86 -23.60
N GLU A 25 -2.26 -8.54 -23.76
CA GLU A 25 -1.67 -7.83 -24.90
C GLU A 25 -0.15 -7.91 -24.89
N LEU A 26 0.49 -7.73 -23.72
CA LEU A 26 1.94 -7.84 -23.55
C LEU A 26 2.50 -9.22 -23.95
N GLU A 27 1.74 -10.29 -23.77
CA GLU A 27 2.11 -11.65 -24.18
C GLU A 27 2.16 -11.78 -25.71
N GLY A 28 1.34 -11.02 -26.45
CA GLY A 28 1.32 -11.00 -27.91
C GLY A 28 2.41 -10.16 -28.59
N ILE A 29 3.19 -9.36 -27.82
CA ILE A 29 4.21 -8.48 -28.38
C ILE A 29 5.50 -9.26 -28.68
N THR A 30 5.86 -9.31 -29.95
CA THR A 30 7.06 -9.98 -30.48
C THR A 30 8.35 -9.18 -30.22
N THR A 31 8.29 -7.85 -30.24
CA THR A 31 9.45 -6.98 -30.02
C THR A 31 9.81 -6.86 -28.54
N GLU A 32 10.96 -7.40 -28.14
CA GLU A 32 11.44 -7.43 -26.74
C GLU A 32 11.53 -6.04 -26.09
N SER A 33 12.06 -5.05 -26.81
CA SER A 33 12.27 -3.70 -26.29
C SER A 33 10.93 -3.02 -25.94
N ASN A 34 9.98 -3.06 -26.88
CA ASN A 34 8.65 -2.48 -26.70
C ASN A 34 7.90 -3.19 -25.57
N ARG A 35 7.99 -4.53 -25.52
CA ARG A 35 7.37 -5.31 -24.46
C ARG A 35 7.92 -4.94 -23.08
N LYS A 36 9.24 -4.81 -22.94
CA LYS A 36 9.87 -4.39 -21.67
C LYS A 36 9.48 -2.98 -21.24
N HIS A 37 9.36 -2.05 -22.18
CA HIS A 37 8.92 -0.69 -21.90
C HIS A 37 7.48 -0.68 -21.37
N LEU A 38 6.56 -1.33 -22.09
CA LEU A 38 5.15 -1.42 -21.69
C LEU A 38 4.96 -2.18 -20.38
N GLN A 39 5.72 -3.26 -20.15
CA GLN A 39 5.74 -3.99 -18.88
C GLN A 39 6.06 -3.07 -17.69
N ARG A 40 7.03 -2.16 -17.86
CA ARG A 40 7.36 -1.18 -16.81
C ARG A 40 6.21 -0.21 -16.58
N LEU A 41 5.58 0.30 -17.63
CA LEU A 41 4.43 1.21 -17.51
C LEU A 41 3.26 0.55 -16.77
N VAL A 42 2.90 -0.68 -17.15
CA VAL A 42 1.82 -1.44 -16.49
C VAL A 42 2.15 -1.67 -15.01
N TYR A 43 3.38 -2.09 -14.71
CA TYR A 43 3.80 -2.31 -13.33
C TYR A 43 3.80 -1.02 -12.49
N VAL A 44 4.35 0.07 -13.02
CA VAL A 44 4.40 1.37 -12.35
C VAL A 44 2.99 1.88 -12.09
N ASN A 45 2.09 1.82 -13.08
CA ASN A 45 0.71 2.25 -12.92
C ASN A 45 -0.03 1.41 -11.86
N LEU A 46 0.14 0.09 -11.87
CA LEU A 46 -0.44 -0.80 -10.86
C LEU A 46 -0.01 -0.41 -9.43
N VAL A 47 1.30 -0.31 -9.20
CA VAL A 47 1.84 0.03 -7.87
C VAL A 47 1.48 1.46 -7.46
N ASN A 48 1.43 2.41 -8.39
CA ASN A 48 0.99 3.79 -8.12
C ASN A 48 -0.46 3.86 -7.68
N ARG A 49 -1.37 3.17 -8.38
CA ARG A 49 -2.79 3.17 -8.02
C ARG A 49 -3.03 2.50 -6.67
N PHE A 50 -2.24 1.47 -6.32
CA PHE A 50 -2.32 0.86 -4.99
C PHE A 50 -1.80 1.80 -3.89
N ASP A 51 -0.67 2.48 -4.08
CA ASP A 51 -0.15 3.48 -3.12
C ASP A 51 -1.16 4.63 -2.93
N ALA A 52 -1.78 5.10 -4.01
CA ALA A 52 -2.84 6.10 -3.95
C ALA A 52 -4.10 5.60 -3.23
N LEU A 53 -4.47 4.32 -3.39
CA LEU A 53 -5.54 3.71 -2.61
C LEU A 53 -5.21 3.76 -1.12
N VAL A 54 -4.00 3.35 -0.72
CA VAL A 54 -3.57 3.39 0.69
C VAL A 54 -3.64 4.81 1.26
N ASP A 55 -3.13 5.81 0.51
CA ASP A 55 -3.17 7.21 0.93
C ASP A 55 -4.61 7.72 1.08
N ASN A 56 -5.48 7.42 0.11
CA ASN A 56 -6.90 7.81 0.15
C ASN A 56 -7.64 7.16 1.32
N LEU A 57 -7.40 5.88 1.58
CA LEU A 57 -8.00 5.18 2.70
C LEU A 57 -7.55 5.79 4.03
N LEU A 58 -6.26 6.07 4.21
CA LEU A 58 -5.76 6.75 5.41
C LEU A 58 -6.43 8.12 5.60
N LEU A 59 -6.57 8.93 4.55
CA LEU A 59 -7.26 10.22 4.65
C LEU A 59 -8.71 10.05 5.10
N LYS A 60 -9.46 9.11 4.49
CA LYS A 60 -10.83 8.81 4.91
C LYS A 60 -10.91 8.36 6.37
N PHE A 61 -10.02 7.45 6.79
CA PHE A 61 -9.99 6.99 8.17
C PHE A 61 -9.55 8.07 9.17
N SER A 62 -8.84 9.12 8.73
CA SER A 62 -8.41 10.21 9.62
C SER A 62 -9.59 11.04 10.14
N ILE A 63 -10.68 11.12 9.37
CA ILE A 63 -11.89 11.89 9.73
C ILE A 63 -13.02 11.02 10.29
N LEU A 64 -13.00 9.71 10.00
CA LEU A 64 -13.93 8.73 10.56
C LEU A 64 -13.64 8.44 12.04
N ASP A 65 -14.67 8.20 12.82
CA ASP A 65 -14.50 7.82 14.22
C ASP A 65 -13.81 6.45 14.31
N GLY A 66 -12.73 6.38 15.09
CA GLY A 66 -11.90 5.17 15.22
C GLY A 66 -10.52 5.46 15.81
N LEU A 67 -9.74 4.40 16.02
CA LEU A 67 -8.41 4.48 16.61
C LEU A 67 -7.45 5.36 15.79
N PHE A 68 -7.56 5.32 14.46
CA PHE A 68 -6.69 6.12 13.61
C PHE A 68 -6.92 7.63 13.75
N LYS A 69 -8.17 8.09 13.81
CA LYS A 69 -8.48 9.51 14.08
C LYS A 69 -7.91 9.97 15.41
N VAL A 70 -8.03 9.16 16.47
CA VAL A 70 -7.41 9.47 17.77
C VAL A 70 -5.90 9.62 17.64
N LYS A 71 -5.24 8.71 16.90
CA LYS A 71 -3.80 8.80 16.63
C LYS A 71 -3.43 10.09 15.87
N VAL A 72 -4.19 10.46 14.84
CA VAL A 72 -3.96 11.71 14.08
C VAL A 72 -4.08 12.93 14.99
N LEU A 73 -5.11 12.98 15.85
CA LEU A 73 -5.29 14.06 16.82
C LEU A 73 -4.23 14.07 17.94
N GLN A 74 -3.54 12.96 18.19
CA GLN A 74 -2.42 12.95 19.12
C GLN A 74 -1.18 13.62 18.52
N GLU A 75 -0.99 13.54 17.20
CA GLU A 75 0.11 14.21 16.49
C GLU A 75 -0.04 15.74 16.46
N THR A 76 -1.24 16.27 16.77
CA THR A 76 -1.46 17.71 16.92
C THR A 76 -1.17 18.23 18.33
N LYS A 77 -0.89 17.34 19.30
CA LYS A 77 -0.54 17.73 20.66
C LYS A 77 0.82 18.44 20.64
N GLY A 78 0.78 19.77 20.72
CA GLY A 78 1.96 20.63 20.65
C GLY A 78 1.97 21.58 19.44
N GLU A 79 0.99 21.49 18.55
CA GLU A 79 0.79 22.51 17.52
C GLU A 79 0.19 23.78 18.15
N GLU A 80 0.80 24.94 17.87
CA GLU A 80 0.25 26.23 18.28
C GLU A 80 -1.06 26.49 17.51
N VAL A 81 -2.16 26.66 18.25
CA VAL A 81 -3.45 27.05 17.68
C VAL A 81 -3.63 28.54 17.90
N PHE A 82 -3.64 29.31 16.81
CA PHE A 82 -3.85 30.75 16.88
C PHE A 82 -5.34 31.07 16.87
N LEU A 83 -5.71 32.19 17.50
CA LEU A 83 -7.09 32.67 17.52
C LEU A 83 -7.66 32.88 16.10
N LYS A 84 -6.82 33.33 15.15
CA LYS A 84 -7.20 33.44 13.74
C LYS A 84 -7.69 32.12 13.16
N ASP A 85 -7.05 31.00 13.52
CA ASP A 85 -7.40 29.70 12.96
C ASP A 85 -8.75 29.21 13.51
N ILE A 86 -9.08 29.60 14.74
CA ILE A 86 -10.40 29.34 15.34
C ILE A 86 -11.46 30.15 14.62
N TYR A 87 -11.21 31.43 14.33
CA TYR A 87 -12.13 32.28 13.57
C TYR A 87 -12.31 31.78 12.14
N GLU A 88 -11.26 31.38 11.44
CA GLU A 88 -11.35 30.80 10.10
C GLU A 88 -12.26 29.57 10.07
N ILE A 89 -12.19 28.71 11.08
CA ILE A 89 -13.07 27.55 11.19
C ILE A 89 -14.52 27.99 11.47
N LEU A 90 -14.73 28.80 12.50
CA LEU A 90 -16.08 29.18 12.97
C LEU A 90 -16.84 30.05 11.96
N LEU A 91 -16.14 30.89 11.19
CA LEU A 91 -16.71 31.80 10.20
C LEU A 91 -16.75 31.21 8.79
N SER A 92 -16.21 30.01 8.57
CA SER A 92 -16.31 29.35 7.26
C SER A 92 -17.76 28.96 6.93
N GLU A 93 -18.07 28.87 5.63
CA GLU A 93 -19.39 28.44 5.15
C GLU A 93 -19.79 27.04 5.67
N ASN A 94 -18.79 26.19 5.92
CA ASN A 94 -18.98 24.88 6.50
C ASN A 94 -17.85 24.54 7.50
N PRO A 95 -18.04 24.89 8.79
CA PRO A 95 -17.03 24.67 9.84
C PRO A 95 -16.60 23.21 9.96
N LYS A 96 -17.52 22.27 9.72
CA LYS A 96 -17.19 20.84 9.73
C LYS A 96 -16.18 20.49 8.66
N ASN A 97 -16.36 20.98 7.43
CA ASN A 97 -15.42 20.73 6.34
C ASN A 97 -14.06 21.39 6.61
N ALA A 98 -14.04 22.61 7.17
CA ALA A 98 -12.81 23.29 7.55
C ALA A 98 -12.00 22.48 8.59
N VAL A 99 -12.67 21.93 9.61
CA VAL A 99 -12.04 21.03 10.60
C VAL A 99 -11.53 19.75 9.95
N GLN A 100 -12.33 19.11 9.09
CA GLN A 100 -11.93 17.90 8.39
C GLN A 100 -10.68 18.11 7.54
N GLN A 101 -10.61 19.20 6.79
CA GLN A 101 -9.42 19.56 6.00
C GLN A 101 -8.18 19.72 6.88
N ARG A 102 -8.31 20.33 8.06
CA ARG A 102 -7.18 20.50 8.99
C ARG A 102 -6.70 19.15 9.52
N VAL A 103 -7.62 18.25 9.91
CA VAL A 103 -7.28 16.87 10.32
C VAL A 103 -6.60 16.11 9.20
N GLU A 104 -7.12 16.19 7.98
CA GLU A 104 -6.49 15.57 6.81
C GLU A 104 -5.10 16.15 6.51
N ASN A 105 -4.88 17.45 6.72
CA ASN A 105 -3.58 18.07 6.50
C ASN A 105 -2.52 17.55 7.49
N VAL A 106 -2.91 17.34 8.75
CA VAL A 106 -2.06 16.66 9.75
C VAL A 106 -1.77 15.23 9.28
N ALA A 107 -2.80 14.50 8.82
CA ALA A 107 -2.62 13.16 8.30
C ALA A 107 -1.63 13.12 7.11
N ARG A 108 -1.78 14.05 6.15
CA ARG A 108 -0.89 14.22 4.99
C ARG A 108 0.56 14.42 5.42
N GLY A 109 0.78 15.38 6.33
CA GLY A 109 2.13 15.74 6.79
C GLY A 109 2.82 14.63 7.57
N LYS A 110 2.09 13.95 8.48
CA LYS A 110 2.67 13.02 9.45
C LYS A 110 2.69 11.57 8.99
N PHE A 111 1.69 11.14 8.22
CA PHE A 111 1.50 9.72 7.86
C PHE A 111 1.74 9.45 6.38
N LEU A 112 1.23 10.29 5.47
CA LEU A 112 1.35 10.04 4.02
C LEU A 112 2.76 10.36 3.49
N SER A 113 3.55 11.15 4.22
CA SER A 113 4.96 11.40 3.93
C SER A 113 5.87 10.22 4.28
N GLN A 114 5.36 9.24 5.04
CA GLN A 114 6.14 8.10 5.49
C GLN A 114 6.37 7.08 4.37
N ARG A 115 7.33 6.18 4.60
CA ARG A 115 7.59 5.03 3.72
C ARG A 115 6.33 4.16 3.57
N HIS A 116 6.11 3.61 2.37
CA HIS A 116 4.94 2.78 2.05
C HIS A 116 4.66 1.67 3.07
N SER A 117 5.69 0.94 3.54
CA SER A 117 5.54 -0.04 4.63
C SER A 117 4.93 0.52 5.92
N LEU A 118 5.27 1.74 6.31
CA LEU A 118 4.72 2.38 7.51
C LEU A 118 3.29 2.85 7.31
N LYS A 119 2.97 3.36 6.11
CA LYS A 119 1.60 3.70 5.73
C LYS A 119 0.70 2.46 5.79
N LEU A 120 1.12 1.37 5.15
CA LEU A 120 0.35 0.13 5.11
C LEU A 120 0.24 -0.50 6.50
N ARG A 121 1.32 -0.50 7.31
CA ARG A 121 1.25 -0.91 8.71
C ARG A 121 0.19 -0.13 9.48
N THR A 122 0.20 1.20 9.31
CA THR A 122 -0.75 2.08 9.99
C THR A 122 -2.17 1.78 9.57
N LEU A 123 -2.42 1.61 8.27
CA LEU A 123 -3.72 1.27 7.72
C LEU A 123 -4.22 -0.07 8.28
N LEU A 124 -3.41 -1.12 8.19
CA LEU A 124 -3.80 -2.47 8.63
C LEU A 124 -4.09 -2.50 10.13
N PHE A 125 -3.23 -1.90 10.95
CA PHE A 125 -3.38 -1.94 12.41
C PHE A 125 -4.48 -1.00 12.91
N PHE A 126 -4.43 0.29 12.58
CA PHE A 126 -5.33 1.29 13.18
C PHE A 126 -6.69 1.39 12.50
N CYS A 127 -6.79 1.02 11.22
CA CYS A 127 -8.03 1.17 10.46
C CYS A 127 -8.74 -0.17 10.24
N PHE A 128 -7.98 -1.24 9.99
CA PHE A 128 -8.52 -2.58 9.77
C PHE A 128 -8.31 -3.54 10.94
N SER A 129 -7.76 -3.07 12.07
CA SER A 129 -7.61 -3.87 13.30
C SER A 129 -6.85 -5.19 13.15
N TRP A 130 -5.92 -5.28 12.19
CA TRP A 130 -5.05 -6.44 12.07
C TRP A 130 -4.19 -6.59 13.33
N PRO A 131 -4.10 -7.80 13.92
CA PRO A 131 -3.23 -8.05 15.06
C PRO A 131 -1.78 -7.71 14.74
N GLU A 132 -1.06 -7.08 15.68
CA GLU A 132 0.35 -6.72 15.46
C GLU A 132 1.22 -7.94 15.13
N THR A 133 0.90 -9.09 15.73
CA THR A 133 1.55 -10.38 15.44
C THR A 133 1.41 -10.80 13.98
N ASP A 134 0.32 -10.43 13.31
CA ASP A 134 0.06 -10.79 11.92
C ASP A 134 0.75 -9.88 10.91
N LEU A 135 1.08 -8.66 11.31
CA LEU A 135 1.76 -7.68 10.47
C LEU A 135 3.19 -8.11 10.11
N ASP A 136 3.85 -8.84 11.02
CA ASP A 136 5.22 -9.33 10.87
C ASP A 136 5.28 -10.84 10.55
N ARG A 137 4.13 -11.51 10.46
CA ARG A 137 4.05 -12.94 10.14
C ARG A 137 4.36 -13.18 8.65
N PRO A 138 5.18 -14.20 8.33
CA PRO A 138 5.38 -14.62 6.95
C PRO A 138 4.08 -15.22 6.39
N ARG A 139 3.46 -14.50 5.46
CA ARG A 139 2.14 -14.82 4.88
C ARG A 139 2.15 -14.80 3.37
N VAL A 140 3.16 -14.19 2.74
CA VAL A 140 3.24 -14.02 1.28
C VAL A 140 4.10 -15.12 0.68
N PHE A 141 3.58 -15.83 -0.32
CA PHE A 141 4.37 -16.71 -1.17
C PHE A 141 5.01 -15.90 -2.29
N THR A 142 6.29 -15.59 -2.14
CA THR A 142 7.02 -14.62 -2.97
C THR A 142 7.08 -14.98 -4.46
N ASN A 143 6.83 -16.24 -4.82
CA ASN A 143 6.89 -16.70 -6.21
C ASN A 143 5.66 -16.30 -7.05
N ASN A 144 4.50 -16.18 -6.42
CA ASN A 144 3.25 -15.83 -7.10
C ASN A 144 2.48 -14.68 -6.44
N GLY A 145 2.98 -14.15 -5.31
CA GLY A 145 2.37 -13.05 -4.56
C GLY A 145 1.15 -13.43 -3.72
N SER A 146 0.76 -14.71 -3.64
CA SER A 146 -0.41 -15.12 -2.87
C SER A 146 -0.23 -14.89 -1.38
N ILE A 147 -1.30 -14.44 -0.70
CA ILE A 147 -1.33 -14.28 0.76
C ILE A 147 -2.02 -15.50 1.37
N PHE A 148 -1.32 -16.18 2.28
CA PHE A 148 -1.81 -17.32 3.03
C PHE A 148 -2.00 -16.96 4.50
N VAL A 149 -2.81 -17.76 5.19
CA VAL A 149 -2.97 -17.68 6.65
C VAL A 149 -1.62 -17.96 7.30
N ASP A 150 -1.02 -19.09 6.90
CA ASP A 150 0.29 -19.56 7.33
C ASP A 150 1.13 -19.91 6.12
N ASN A 151 2.25 -19.22 5.96
CA ASN A 151 3.26 -19.60 4.99
C ASN A 151 4.49 -20.17 5.70
N LYS A 152 4.93 -21.35 5.29
CA LYS A 152 6.22 -21.90 5.74
C LYS A 152 7.33 -21.08 5.11
N ARG A 153 8.09 -20.40 5.96
CA ARG A 153 9.27 -19.61 5.61
C ARG A 153 10.27 -20.42 4.76
N LEU A 154 10.44 -20.06 3.49
CA LEU A 154 11.43 -20.67 2.59
C LEU A 154 12.75 -19.87 2.65
N LYS A 155 13.83 -20.47 3.18
CA LYS A 155 15.18 -19.85 3.20
C LYS A 155 15.95 -20.19 1.93
N PRO A 156 16.83 -19.30 1.39
CA PRO A 156 17.11 -17.92 1.80
C PRO A 156 16.24 -16.86 1.09
N TYR A 157 15.90 -15.77 1.80
CA TYR A 157 14.93 -14.75 1.35
C TYR A 157 15.57 -13.66 0.47
N GLN A 158 15.35 -13.73 -0.85
CA GLN A 158 15.62 -12.57 -1.71
C GLN A 158 14.49 -11.54 -1.67
N ILE A 159 13.29 -11.96 -1.32
CA ILE A 159 12.10 -11.09 -1.32
C ILE A 159 11.46 -11.20 0.07
N PRO A 160 11.01 -10.10 0.69
CA PRO A 160 10.27 -10.16 1.95
C PRO A 160 9.00 -10.99 1.81
N ASP A 161 8.69 -11.81 2.82
CA ASP A 161 7.55 -12.74 2.83
C ASP A 161 6.40 -12.31 3.77
N THR A 162 6.50 -11.13 4.39
CA THR A 162 5.39 -10.51 5.11
C THR A 162 4.57 -9.63 4.18
N VAL A 163 3.30 -9.39 4.50
CA VAL A 163 2.42 -8.52 3.69
C VAL A 163 3.01 -7.12 3.53
N ILE A 164 3.45 -6.53 4.66
CA ILE A 164 4.05 -5.18 4.67
C ILE A 164 5.37 -5.17 3.89
N GLY A 165 6.23 -6.17 4.10
CA GLY A 165 7.53 -6.22 3.45
C GLY A 165 7.42 -6.43 1.94
N TYR A 166 6.51 -7.29 1.50
CA TYR A 166 6.32 -7.57 0.08
C TYR A 166 5.75 -6.35 -0.65
N ALA A 167 4.76 -5.66 -0.06
CA ALA A 167 4.23 -4.40 -0.60
C ALA A 167 5.33 -3.32 -0.72
N ASP A 168 6.16 -3.18 0.31
CA ASP A 168 7.27 -2.22 0.31
C ASP A 168 8.36 -2.58 -0.71
N TRP A 169 8.59 -3.88 -0.96
CA TRP A 169 9.45 -4.35 -2.03
C TRP A 169 8.89 -4.03 -3.42
N LEU A 170 7.59 -4.22 -3.64
CA LEU A 170 6.93 -3.81 -4.89
C LEU A 170 7.08 -2.30 -5.12
N TYR A 171 6.89 -1.51 -4.05
CA TYR A 171 7.03 -0.05 -4.06
C TYR A 171 8.46 0.41 -4.36
N ALA A 172 9.47 -0.19 -3.72
CA ALA A 172 10.86 0.15 -3.97
C ALA A 172 11.27 -0.13 -5.43
N ARG A 173 10.79 -1.24 -6.01
CA ARG A 173 10.98 -1.51 -7.45
C ARG A 173 10.32 -0.43 -8.31
N ARG A 174 9.11 0.01 -7.98
CA ARG A 174 8.46 1.13 -8.66
C ARG A 174 9.32 2.39 -8.57
N ASN A 175 9.83 2.73 -7.40
CA ASN A 175 10.64 3.94 -7.22
C ASN A 175 11.92 3.91 -8.04
N ALA A 176 12.59 2.77 -8.10
CA ALA A 176 13.76 2.61 -8.96
C ALA A 176 13.43 2.70 -10.46
N LEU A 177 12.24 2.27 -10.89
CA LEU A 177 11.76 2.39 -12.27
C LEU A 177 11.39 3.82 -12.67
N VAL A 178 10.87 4.62 -11.72
CA VAL A 178 10.37 5.99 -11.99
C VAL A 178 11.43 7.07 -11.70
N HIS A 179 12.13 6.94 -10.58
CA HIS A 179 13.04 7.97 -10.06
C HIS A 179 14.52 7.54 -10.07
N GLY A 180 14.80 6.27 -10.40
CA GLY A 180 16.14 5.74 -10.51
C GLY A 180 16.60 5.59 -11.96
N ASP A 181 17.66 4.80 -12.16
CA ASP A 181 18.19 4.43 -13.48
C ASP A 181 17.35 3.36 -14.20
N GLY A 182 16.24 2.93 -13.59
CA GLY A 182 15.35 1.87 -14.08
C GLY A 182 15.96 0.47 -14.05
N LYS A 183 17.14 0.29 -13.43
CA LYS A 183 17.91 -0.95 -13.43
C LYS A 183 18.29 -1.41 -12.03
N LYS A 184 18.46 -0.51 -11.06
CA LYS A 184 18.92 -0.85 -9.71
C LYS A 184 18.03 -0.28 -8.60
N LEU A 185 17.83 -1.07 -7.56
CA LEU A 185 17.26 -0.61 -6.29
C LEU A 185 18.26 0.32 -5.59
N ALA A 186 17.76 1.34 -4.90
CA ALA A 186 18.61 2.23 -4.12
C ALA A 186 19.19 1.50 -2.89
N SER A 187 20.45 1.80 -2.54
CA SER A 187 21.13 1.15 -1.42
C SER A 187 20.39 1.33 -0.08
N LYS A 188 19.71 2.47 0.10
CA LYS A 188 18.85 2.73 1.26
C LYS A 188 17.69 1.75 1.37
N ASP A 189 17.08 1.38 0.23
CA ASP A 189 15.95 0.44 0.20
C ASP A 189 16.42 -0.98 0.50
N LEU A 190 17.56 -1.38 -0.06
CA LEU A 190 18.19 -2.66 0.21
C LEU A 190 18.56 -2.80 1.71
N GLY A 191 19.18 -1.76 2.28
CA GLY A 191 19.52 -1.72 3.70
C GLY A 191 18.29 -1.80 4.59
N PHE A 192 17.24 -1.05 4.27
CA PHE A 192 15.98 -1.08 5.02
C PHE A 192 15.33 -2.47 4.98
N MET A 193 15.25 -3.12 3.80
CA MET A 193 14.66 -4.46 3.69
C MET A 193 15.45 -5.52 4.44
N GLN A 194 16.77 -5.43 4.41
CA GLN A 194 17.64 -6.33 5.18
C GLN A 194 17.44 -6.14 6.69
N GLN A 195 17.41 -4.89 7.15
CA GLN A 195 17.29 -4.57 8.57
C GLN A 195 15.89 -4.90 9.11
N LYS A 196 14.83 -4.51 8.38
CA LYS A 196 13.45 -4.60 8.88
C LYS A 196 12.80 -5.95 8.59
N PHE A 197 13.11 -6.58 7.47
CA PHE A 197 12.45 -7.81 7.01
C PHE A 197 13.41 -9.00 6.87
N GLY A 198 14.71 -8.82 7.09
CA GLY A 198 15.72 -9.89 6.97
C GLY A 198 15.95 -10.37 5.53
N ALA A 199 15.40 -9.69 4.53
CA ALA A 199 15.50 -10.07 3.12
C ALA A 199 16.73 -9.45 2.45
N LYS A 200 17.35 -10.18 1.51
CA LYS A 200 18.48 -9.74 0.66
C LYS A 200 18.06 -9.64 -0.80
N PRO A 201 17.29 -8.62 -1.21
CA PRO A 201 16.93 -8.44 -2.61
C PRO A 201 18.15 -8.30 -3.51
N ALA A 202 18.03 -8.86 -4.71
CA ALA A 202 18.96 -8.54 -5.78
C ALA A 202 18.95 -7.02 -6.02
N SER A 203 20.13 -6.44 -6.19
CA SER A 203 20.25 -5.00 -6.47
C SER A 203 19.65 -4.64 -7.84
N THR A 204 19.63 -5.58 -8.78
CA THR A 204 19.14 -5.38 -10.14
C THR A 204 17.65 -5.70 -10.26
N ILE A 205 16.96 -4.88 -11.06
CA ILE A 205 15.53 -5.05 -11.33
C ILE A 205 15.38 -5.75 -12.67
N SER A 206 14.87 -6.98 -12.61
CA SER A 206 14.27 -7.66 -13.76
C SER A 206 12.76 -7.60 -13.60
N LEU A 207 12.07 -7.10 -14.63
CA LEU A 207 10.62 -7.10 -14.67
C LEU A 207 10.16 -8.04 -15.77
N LYS A 208 9.43 -9.08 -15.38
CA LYS A 208 8.81 -10.05 -16.29
C LYS A 208 7.29 -9.92 -16.17
N ILE A 209 6.54 -10.46 -17.13
CA ILE A 209 5.07 -10.54 -17.03
C ILE A 209 4.65 -11.24 -15.74
N SER A 210 5.37 -12.28 -15.32
CA SER A 210 5.13 -12.95 -14.03
C SER A 210 5.29 -12.04 -12.81
N SER A 211 6.14 -11.01 -12.87
CA SER A 211 6.25 -10.01 -11.82
C SER A 211 4.96 -9.18 -11.69
N ILE A 212 4.33 -8.84 -12.81
CA ILE A 212 3.06 -8.10 -12.83
C ILE A 212 1.95 -9.00 -12.32
N LYS A 213 1.85 -10.24 -12.83
CA LYS A 213 0.87 -11.23 -12.35
C LYS A 213 0.97 -11.47 -10.85
N SER A 214 2.19 -11.55 -10.31
CA SER A 214 2.40 -11.73 -8.86
C SER A 214 2.00 -10.50 -8.05
N ALA A 215 2.23 -9.28 -8.57
CA ALA A 215 1.76 -8.06 -7.92
C ALA A 215 0.23 -7.96 -7.92
N VAL A 216 -0.42 -8.26 -9.06
CA VAL A 216 -1.89 -8.31 -9.17
C VAL A 216 -2.47 -9.33 -8.20
N ARG A 217 -1.89 -10.53 -8.11
CA ARG A 217 -2.36 -11.55 -7.16
C ARG A 217 -2.25 -11.07 -5.72
N PHE A 218 -1.11 -10.49 -5.36
CA PHE A 218 -0.88 -9.95 -4.02
C PHE A 218 -1.88 -8.86 -3.66
N TYR A 219 -2.09 -7.88 -4.54
CA TYR A 219 -3.01 -6.78 -4.26
C TYR A 219 -4.47 -7.23 -4.25
N ASN A 220 -4.87 -8.22 -5.06
CA ASN A 220 -6.20 -8.82 -4.97
C ASN A 220 -6.42 -9.51 -3.64
N ASP A 221 -5.51 -10.40 -3.24
CA ASP A 221 -5.62 -11.12 -1.95
C ASP A 221 -5.65 -10.12 -0.78
N LEU A 222 -4.85 -9.04 -0.86
CA LEU A 222 -4.86 -7.98 0.15
C LEU A 222 -6.19 -7.21 0.15
N CYS A 223 -6.70 -6.77 -1.01
CA CYS A 223 -7.99 -6.08 -1.12
C CYS A 223 -9.15 -6.94 -0.62
N GLU A 224 -9.10 -8.26 -0.83
CA GLU A 224 -10.07 -9.21 -0.27
C GLU A 224 -9.99 -9.22 1.25
N ALA A 225 -8.79 -9.32 1.82
CA ALA A 225 -8.60 -9.25 3.26
C ALA A 225 -9.04 -7.90 3.88
N LEU A 226 -9.08 -6.81 3.09
CA LEU A 226 -9.62 -5.51 3.49
C LEU A 226 -11.15 -5.41 3.35
N SER A 227 -11.77 -6.25 2.52
CA SER A 227 -13.20 -6.18 2.18
C SER A 227 -14.10 -7.03 3.08
N VAL A 228 -13.54 -7.96 3.86
CA VAL A 228 -14.31 -8.82 4.76
C VAL A 228 -14.47 -8.15 6.13
N PRO A 229 -15.71 -8.03 6.67
CA PRO A 229 -15.92 -7.63 8.06
C PRO A 229 -15.18 -8.61 8.99
N GLN A 230 -14.32 -8.10 9.87
CA GLN A 230 -13.42 -8.94 10.67
C GLN A 230 -14.14 -9.94 11.60
N ASP A 231 -15.42 -9.71 11.87
CA ASP A 231 -16.27 -10.65 12.64
C ASP A 231 -16.49 -11.99 11.90
N LEU A 232 -16.39 -12.00 10.57
CA LEU A 232 -16.51 -13.21 9.74
C LEU A 232 -15.16 -13.89 9.46
N VAL A 233 -14.05 -13.14 9.55
CA VAL A 233 -12.69 -13.68 9.36
C VAL A 233 -12.30 -14.59 10.53
N ARG A 234 -12.82 -14.34 11.73
CA ARG A 234 -12.59 -15.21 12.90
C ARG A 234 -13.23 -16.60 12.77
N GLY A 235 -14.36 -16.72 12.07
CA GLY A 235 -15.07 -18.00 11.90
C GLY A 235 -14.66 -18.83 10.68
N ALA A 236 -13.89 -18.26 9.76
CA ALA A 236 -13.39 -18.94 8.56
C ALA A 236 -11.90 -19.30 8.63
N LEU A 237 -11.23 -18.91 9.71
CA LEU A 237 -9.80 -19.14 9.98
C LEU A 237 -9.54 -19.96 11.26
N GLU A 238 -10.61 -20.49 11.87
CA GLU A 238 -10.57 -21.63 12.82
C GLU A 238 -10.89 -22.93 12.06
#